data_AF-A0A9W2Y4L6-F1
#
_entry.id   AF-A0A9W2Y4L6-F1
#
_cell.length_a   1.000
_cell.length_b   1.000
_cell.length_c   1.000
_cell.angle_alpha   90.00
_cell.angle_beta   90.00
_cell.angle_gamma   90.00
#
_symmetry.space_group_name_H-M   'P 1'
#
loop_
_entity.id
_entity.type
_entity.pdbx_description
1 polymer ?
#
loop_
_entity_poly.entity_id
_entity_poly.type
_entity_poly.pdbx_seq_one_letter_code
_entity_poly.pdbx_strand_id
1 'polypeptide(L)'
;MFWRRDGEQTHEDVDHGEILPNPDGTFQMRVHLDLSSVTAQDWSRYECVFELSGVKDDVITKLDRAEIRTNQHQDKPVSPTSALVSVVVVVVVVLVVIVFGVMFYKRKAADADANTGSELLEKLSAGT
;
A
#
# COMPACT_ATOMS: atom_id res chain seq x y z
N MET A 1 3.40 25.62 24.52
CA MET A 1 3.61 24.29 23.89
C MET A 1 4.76 24.42 22.91
N PHE A 2 5.71 23.49 22.92
CA PHE A 2 6.86 23.50 22.00
C PHE A 2 7.38 22.07 21.80
N TRP A 3 8.19 21.88 20.76
CA TRP A 3 8.89 20.63 20.51
C TRP A 3 10.32 20.69 21.06
N ARG A 4 10.79 19.58 21.62
CA ARG A 4 12.19 19.33 21.95
C ARG A 4 12.70 18.13 21.20
N ARG A 5 13.98 18.15 20.87
CA ARG A 5 14.75 17.00 20.38
C ARG A 5 15.92 16.78 21.33
N ASP A 6 16.01 15.59 21.90
CA ASP A 6 17.09 15.22 22.85
C ASP A 6 17.27 16.22 24.02
N GLY A 7 16.17 16.84 24.47
CA GLY A 7 16.16 17.81 25.56
C GLY A 7 16.37 19.27 25.15
N GLU A 8 16.73 19.55 23.90
CA GLU A 8 16.88 20.91 23.38
C GLU A 8 15.63 21.34 22.60
N GLN A 9 15.18 22.59 22.78
CA GLN A 9 14.02 23.11 22.06
C GLN A 9 14.34 23.25 20.57
N THR A 10 13.47 22.69 19.72
CA THR A 10 13.59 22.80 18.26
C THR A 10 12.82 24.00 17.75
N HIS A 11 13.48 24.83 16.95
CA HIS A 11 12.88 25.99 16.28
C HIS A 11 12.79 25.83 14.76
N GLU A 12 13.51 24.88 14.19
CA GLU A 12 13.43 24.52 12.77
C GLU A 12 12.27 23.54 12.55
N ASP A 13 11.59 23.67 11.41
CA ASP A 13 10.48 22.80 11.00
C ASP A 13 9.29 22.76 12.00
N VAL A 14 9.23 23.73 12.92
CA VAL A 14 8.17 23.88 13.90
C VAL A 14 7.32 25.11 13.55
N ASP A 15 6.01 24.90 13.39
CA ASP A 15 5.04 25.97 13.21
C ASP A 15 4.06 26.03 14.38
N HIS A 16 3.91 27.21 14.97
CA HIS A 16 3.00 27.44 16.08
C HIS A 16 1.66 27.92 15.55
N GLY A 17 0.64 27.06 15.68
CA GLY A 17 -0.72 27.41 15.33
C GLY A 17 -1.33 28.43 16.30
N GLU A 18 -2.44 29.03 15.88
CA GLU A 18 -3.20 29.97 16.70
C GLU A 18 -3.83 29.29 17.94
N ILE A 19 -4.02 30.08 18.99
CA ILE A 19 -4.81 29.70 20.16
C ILE A 19 -6.28 30.01 19.85
N LEU A 20 -7.10 28.97 19.77
CA LEU A 20 -8.52 29.10 19.43
C LEU A 20 -9.38 28.88 20.68
N PRO A 21 -10.35 29.76 20.97
CA PRO A 21 -11.28 29.57 22.07
C PRO A 21 -12.31 28.49 21.72
N ASN A 22 -12.66 27.67 22.70
CA ASN A 22 -13.76 26.71 22.62
C ASN A 22 -15.03 27.29 23.27
N PRO A 23 -16.24 26.85 22.88
CA PRO A 23 -17.49 27.35 23.44
C PRO A 23 -17.69 27.11 24.94
N ASP A 24 -16.98 26.14 25.51
CA ASP A 24 -17.03 25.79 26.94
C ASP A 24 -16.11 26.66 27.81
N GLY A 25 -15.45 27.67 27.21
CA GLY A 25 -14.51 28.56 27.89
C GLY A 25 -13.09 28.00 27.99
N THR A 26 -12.80 26.84 27.41
CA THR A 26 -11.43 26.32 27.27
C THR A 26 -10.75 26.87 26.01
N PHE A 27 -9.47 26.56 25.82
CA PHE A 27 -8.72 26.91 24.61
C PHE A 27 -8.09 25.66 24.00
N GLN A 28 -7.94 25.67 22.69
CA GLN A 28 -7.13 24.71 21.96
C GLN A 28 -5.93 25.41 21.32
N MET A 29 -4.79 24.72 21.28
CA MET A 29 -3.57 25.19 20.63
C MET A 29 -2.90 24.01 19.94
N ARG A 30 -2.23 24.27 18.81
CA ARG A 30 -1.50 23.24 18.04
C ARG A 30 -0.10 23.75 17.73
N VAL A 31 0.86 22.83 17.71
CA VAL A 31 2.22 23.08 17.24
C VAL A 31 2.57 21.95 16.29
N HIS A 32 2.82 22.31 15.04
CA HIS A 32 3.14 21.37 13.98
C HIS A 32 4.64 21.19 13.89
N LEU A 33 5.09 19.94 13.74
CA LEU A 33 6.49 19.59 13.50
C LEU A 33 6.53 18.80 12.18
N ASP A 34 7.29 19.29 11.21
CA ASP A 34 7.57 18.52 9.99
C ASP A 34 8.70 17.51 10.25
N LEU A 35 8.44 16.25 9.89
CA LEU A 35 9.36 15.13 10.04
C LEU A 35 9.64 14.46 8.69
N SER A 36 9.32 15.12 7.59
CA SER A 36 9.54 14.63 6.22
C SER A 36 11.00 14.21 5.97
N SER A 37 11.96 14.87 6.63
CA SER A 37 13.39 14.60 6.56
C SER A 37 13.89 13.57 7.60
N VAL A 38 13.05 13.13 8.53
CA VAL A 38 13.44 12.34 9.70
C VAL A 38 12.92 10.91 9.60
N THR A 39 13.81 9.94 9.79
CA THR A 39 13.41 8.53 9.77
C THR A 39 12.51 8.20 10.96
N ALA A 40 11.55 7.27 10.77
CA ALA A 40 10.63 6.88 11.83
C ALA A 40 11.32 6.28 13.07
N GLN A 41 12.55 5.76 12.92
CA GLN A 41 13.35 5.26 14.04
C GLN A 41 13.84 6.39 14.95
N ASP A 42 14.02 7.59 14.41
CA ASP A 42 14.49 8.76 15.15
C ASP A 42 13.36 9.58 15.79
N TRP A 43 12.08 9.25 15.52
CA TRP A 43 10.94 10.01 16.04
C TRP A 43 10.89 10.01 17.57
N SER A 44 11.34 8.93 18.22
CA SER A 44 11.36 8.82 19.68
C SER A 44 12.30 9.81 20.37
N ARG A 45 13.10 10.57 19.61
CA ARG A 45 13.95 11.64 20.15
C ARG A 45 13.21 12.96 20.35
N TYR A 46 11.99 13.05 19.80
CA TYR A 46 11.16 14.25 19.85
C TYR A 46 10.12 14.16 20.97
N GLU A 47 9.93 15.26 21.66
CA GLU A 47 8.96 15.43 22.75
C GLU A 47 8.17 16.72 22.55
N CYS A 48 6.85 16.66 22.65
CA CYS A 48 6.00 17.83 22.76
C CYS A 48 5.84 18.18 24.24
N VAL A 49 6.16 19.42 24.61
CA VAL A 49 6.13 19.91 25.98
C VAL A 49 5.04 20.97 26.10
N PHE A 50 4.13 20.77 27.04
CA PHE A 50 3.12 21.74 27.42
C PHE A 50 3.35 22.19 28.87
N GLU A 51 3.85 23.41 28.99
CA GLU A 51 4.00 24.12 30.26
C GLU A 51 2.70 24.89 30.55
N LEU A 52 2.14 24.67 31.74
CA LEU A 52 0.94 25.37 32.22
C LEU A 52 1.28 26.19 33.45
N SER A 53 1.10 27.50 33.36
CA SER A 53 1.34 28.43 34.47
C SER A 53 0.56 28.03 35.72
N GLY A 54 1.26 27.87 36.84
CA GLY A 54 0.66 27.49 38.13
C GLY A 54 0.59 25.99 38.39
N VAL A 55 1.04 25.15 37.46
CA VAL A 55 1.30 23.72 37.67
C VAL A 55 2.81 23.50 37.80
N LYS A 56 3.23 22.61 38.70
CA LYS A 56 4.66 22.36 38.96
C LYS A 56 5.31 21.46 37.91
N ASP A 57 4.54 20.57 37.31
CA ASP A 57 5.04 19.55 36.40
C ASP A 57 4.60 19.84 34.97
N ASP A 58 5.55 19.75 34.05
CA ASP A 58 5.29 19.88 32.62
C ASP A 58 4.56 18.64 32.10
N VAL A 59 3.63 18.85 31.16
CA VAL A 59 3.01 17.74 30.43
C VAL A 59 3.89 17.42 29.23
N ILE A 60 4.59 16.29 29.28
CA ILE A 60 5.48 15.81 28.23
C ILE A 60 4.82 14.67 27.48
N THR A 61 4.71 14.81 26.16
CA THR A 61 4.22 13.76 25.26
C THR A 61 5.34 13.37 24.30
N LYS A 62 5.78 12.11 24.36
CA LYS A 62 6.85 11.61 23.50
C LYS A 62 6.28 11.26 22.13
N LEU A 63 7.03 11.56 21.06
CA LEU A 63 6.62 11.13 19.74
C LEU A 63 7.02 9.67 19.51
N ASP A 64 6.15 8.76 19.93
CA ASP A 64 6.27 7.34 19.65
C ASP A 64 5.27 6.92 18.56
N ARG A 65 5.74 6.15 17.57
CA ARG A 65 4.89 5.54 16.54
C ARG A 65 3.73 4.75 17.15
N ALA A 66 3.91 4.11 18.30
CA ALA A 66 2.83 3.38 18.99
C ALA A 66 1.74 4.31 19.56
N GLU A 67 2.09 5.56 19.88
CA GLU A 67 1.19 6.54 20.48
C GLU A 67 0.55 7.48 19.44
N ILE A 68 1.13 7.58 18.23
CA ILE A 68 0.57 8.37 17.14
C ILE A 68 -0.82 7.86 16.75
N ARG A 69 -1.83 8.67 17.04
CA ARG A 69 -3.20 8.49 16.56
C ARG A 69 -3.37 9.25 15.25
N THR A 70 -3.50 8.53 14.14
CA THR A 70 -3.89 9.11 12.86
C THR A 70 -5.41 9.00 12.68
N ASN A 71 -6.04 10.08 12.22
CA ASN A 71 -7.43 10.05 11.75
C ASN A 71 -7.53 9.62 10.27
N GLN A 72 -6.45 9.11 9.66
CA GLN A 72 -6.54 8.53 8.32
C GLN A 72 -7.55 7.40 8.32
N HIS A 73 -8.54 7.52 7.43
CA HIS A 73 -9.35 6.40 7.00
C HIS A 73 -8.36 5.36 6.46
N GLN A 74 -8.14 4.28 7.21
CA GLN A 74 -7.34 3.17 6.72
C GLN A 74 -8.10 2.61 5.52
N ASP A 75 -7.60 2.87 4.31
CA ASP A 75 -7.86 1.97 3.19
C ASP A 75 -7.42 0.60 3.68
N LYS A 76 -8.40 -0.25 3.99
CA LYS A 76 -8.20 -1.49 4.73
C LYS A 76 -7.06 -2.28 4.10
N PRO A 77 -6.15 -2.88 4.90
CA PRO A 77 -5.17 -3.82 4.37
C PRO A 77 -5.94 -4.87 3.57
N VAL A 78 -5.48 -5.11 2.34
CA VAL A 78 -6.12 -5.95 1.33
C VAL A 78 -6.67 -7.20 2.00
N SER A 79 -7.99 -7.24 2.15
CA SER A 79 -8.69 -8.30 2.88
C SER A 79 -8.30 -9.69 2.34
N PRO A 80 -8.32 -10.75 3.16
CA PRO A 80 -8.03 -12.10 2.67
C PRO A 80 -8.93 -12.51 1.49
N THR A 81 -10.12 -11.91 1.35
CA THR A 81 -11.00 -12.09 0.20
C THR A 81 -10.39 -11.54 -1.10
N SER A 82 -9.73 -10.39 -1.09
CA SER A 82 -9.06 -9.84 -2.29
C SER A 82 -7.84 -10.64 -2.74
N ALA A 83 -7.10 -11.24 -1.81
CA ALA A 83 -6.00 -12.15 -2.14
C ALA A 83 -6.51 -13.46 -2.77
N LEU A 84 -7.66 -13.97 -2.32
CA LEU A 84 -8.28 -15.15 -2.93
C LEU A 84 -8.80 -14.85 -4.34
N VAL A 85 -9.40 -13.68 -4.57
CA VAL A 85 -9.90 -13.28 -5.89
C VAL A 85 -8.76 -13.18 -6.91
N SER A 86 -7.59 -12.64 -6.53
CA SER A 86 -6.45 -12.55 -7.46
C SER A 86 -5.92 -13.91 -7.87
N VAL A 87 -5.82 -14.87 -6.93
CA VAL A 87 -5.39 -16.24 -7.22
C VAL A 87 -6.36 -16.94 -8.16
N VAL A 88 -7.68 -16.80 -7.94
CA VAL A 88 -8.70 -17.41 -8.80
C VAL A 88 -8.62 -16.88 -10.23
N VAL A 89 -8.42 -15.57 -10.41
CA VAL A 89 -8.29 -14.97 -11.75
C VAL A 89 -7.08 -15.54 -12.50
N VAL A 90 -5.93 -15.68 -11.84
CA VAL A 90 -4.72 -16.24 -12.47
C VAL A 90 -4.95 -17.69 -12.91
N VAL A 91 -5.58 -18.51 -12.07
CA VAL A 91 -5.88 -19.92 -12.41
C VAL A 91 -6.80 -20.01 -13.63
N VAL A 92 -7.85 -19.19 -13.69
CA VAL A 92 -8.78 -19.16 -14.83
C VAL A 92 -8.05 -18.78 -16.12
N VAL A 93 -7.19 -17.76 -16.09
CA VAL A 93 -6.41 -17.35 -17.27
C VAL A 93 -5.50 -18.48 -17.77
N VAL A 94 -4.81 -19.18 -16.86
CA VAL A 94 -3.95 -20.32 -17.23
C VAL A 94 -4.76 -21.44 -17.89
N LEU A 95 -5.93 -21.79 -17.34
CA LEU A 95 -6.80 -22.80 -17.94
C LEU A 95 -7.27 -22.42 -19.34
N VAL A 96 -7.63 -21.15 -19.55
CA VAL A 96 -8.03 -20.62 -20.87
C VAL A 96 -6.89 -20.76 -21.87
N VAL A 97 -5.66 -20.39 -21.50
CA VAL A 97 -4.48 -20.52 -22.37
C VAL A 97 -4.21 -21.98 -22.74
N ILE A 98 -4.34 -22.91 -21.80
CA ILE A 98 -4.17 -24.36 -22.07
C ILE A 98 -5.23 -24.84 -23.07
N VAL A 99 -6.50 -24.47 -22.87
CA VAL A 99 -7.59 -24.87 -23.78
C VAL A 99 -7.36 -24.35 -25.19
N PHE A 100 -7.00 -23.07 -25.34
CA PHE A 100 -6.66 -22.51 -26.65
C PHE A 100 -5.44 -23.18 -27.29
N GLY A 101 -4.39 -23.48 -26.50
CA GLY A 101 -3.21 -24.21 -26.97
C GLY A 101 -3.56 -25.61 -27.49
N VAL A 102 -4.39 -26.35 -26.76
CA VAL A 102 -4.85 -27.69 -27.17
C VAL A 102 -5.73 -27.62 -28.42
N MET A 103 -6.65 -26.66 -28.51
CA MET A 103 -7.47 -26.48 -29.72
C MET A 103 -6.60 -26.16 -30.94
N PHE A 104 -5.61 -25.29 -30.80
CA PHE A 104 -4.69 -24.94 -31.88
C PHE A 104 -3.82 -26.14 -32.30
N TYR A 105 -3.30 -26.89 -31.33
CA TYR A 105 -2.52 -28.11 -31.59
C TYR A 105 -3.34 -29.16 -32.35
N LYS A 106 -4.58 -29.43 -31.92
CA LYS A 106 -5.46 -30.40 -32.59
C LYS A 106 -5.82 -30.00 -34.00
N ARG A 107 -6.06 -28.71 -34.28
CA ARG A 107 -6.29 -28.22 -35.65
C ARG A 107 -5.08 -28.49 -36.55
N LYS A 108 -3.87 -28.18 -36.08
CA LYS A 108 -2.65 -28.44 -36.84
C LYS A 108 -2.39 -29.94 -37.09
N ALA A 109 -2.72 -30.80 -36.12
CA ALA A 109 -2.60 -32.24 -36.29
C ALA A 109 -3.61 -32.79 -37.33
N ALA A 110 -4.84 -32.27 -37.34
CA ALA A 110 -5.85 -32.63 -38.34
C ALA A 110 -5.46 -32.17 -39.77
N ASP A 111 -4.90 -30.95 -39.89
CA ASP A 111 -4.41 -30.44 -41.18
C ASP A 111 -3.21 -31.26 -41.71
N ALA A 112 -2.35 -31.75 -40.81
CA ALA A 112 -1.21 -32.60 -41.19
C ALA A 112 -1.66 -33.99 -41.68
N ASP A 113 -2.60 -34.63 -40.98
CA ASP A 113 -3.14 -35.95 -41.35
C ASP A 113 -3.92 -35.90 -42.67
N ALA A 114 -4.69 -34.82 -42.89
CA ALA A 114 -5.40 -34.58 -44.15
C ALA A 114 -4.44 -34.40 -45.35
N ASN A 115 -3.32 -33.69 -45.16
CA ASN A 115 -2.35 -33.46 -46.23
C ASN A 115 -1.58 -34.74 -46.60
N THR A 116 -1.21 -35.57 -45.61
CA THR A 116 -0.57 -36.89 -45.86
C THR A 116 -1.52 -37.85 -46.58
N GLY A 117 -2.80 -37.86 -46.22
CA GLY A 117 -3.82 -38.66 -46.92
C GLY A 117 -4.00 -38.26 -48.38
N SER A 118 -4.06 -36.94 -48.66
CA SER A 118 -4.17 -36.42 -50.03
C SER A 118 -2.96 -36.80 -50.90
N GLU A 119 -1.74 -36.68 -50.37
CA GLU A 119 -0.50 -36.99 -51.10
C GLU A 119 -0.37 -38.48 -51.45
N LEU A 120 -0.84 -39.38 -50.57
CA LEU A 120 -0.86 -40.82 -50.81
C LEU A 120 -1.87 -41.22 -51.89
N LEU A 121 -3.06 -40.59 -51.90
CA LEU A 121 -4.08 -40.84 -52.93
C LEU A 121 -3.63 -40.33 -54.30
N GLU A 122 -2.97 -39.18 -54.37
CA GLU A 122 -2.40 -38.65 -55.62
C GLU A 122 -1.34 -39.60 -56.20
N LYS A 123 -0.42 -40.11 -55.37
CA LYS A 123 0.60 -41.07 -55.80
C LYS A 123 0.03 -42.43 -56.25
N LEU A 124 -1.08 -42.87 -55.67
CA LEU A 124 -1.79 -44.07 -56.13
C LEU A 124 -2.47 -43.86 -57.50
N SER A 125 -3.00 -42.66 -57.75
CA SER A 125 -3.67 -42.33 -59.02
C SER A 125 -2.73 -42.11 -60.20
N ALA A 126 -1.51 -41.61 -59.96
CA ALA A 126 -0.52 -41.32 -61.01
C ALA A 126 0.30 -42.55 -61.46
N GLY A 127 0.17 -43.69 -60.77
CA GLY A 127 0.90 -44.93 -61.05
C GLY A 127 0.12 -45.99 -61.84
N THR A 128 -1.04 -45.64 -62.41
CA THR A 128 -1.86 -46.51 -63.28
C THR A 128 -1.88 -45.93 -64.69
#